data_AF-A0A524BHA1-F1
#
_entry.id   AF-A0A524BHA1-F1
#
_cell.length_a   1.000
_cell.length_b   1.000
_cell.length_c   1.000
_cell.angle_alpha   90.00
_cell.angle_beta   90.00
_cell.angle_gamma   90.00
#
_symmetry.space_group_name_H-M   'P 1'
#
loop_
_entity.id
_entity.type
_entity.pdbx_description
1 polymer ?
#
loop_
_entity_poly.entity_id
_entity_poly.type
_entity_poly.pdbx_seq_one_letter_code
_entity_poly.pdbx_strand_id
1 'polypeptide(L)'
;MARGMRTTIGLFVAIPLLAVVLAIPVAWGGWLSWTDVILALVFYVIAAGGITVGFHRHFTHGSFKAPRWVSVSLAIAGSTAVQGSLEQWVADHRRHHARSDEEGDPHSPWRYGTTKRAVAKGLVYAHV
;
A
#
# COMPACT_ATOMS: atom_id res chain seq x y z
N MET A 1 -1.65 -12.89 11.18
CA MET A 1 -2.12 -13.34 9.84
C MET A 1 -1.72 -14.79 9.63
N ALA A 2 -2.66 -15.68 9.29
CA ALA A 2 -2.35 -17.09 9.03
C ALA A 2 -1.46 -17.21 7.78
N ARG A 3 -0.55 -18.20 7.76
CA ARG A 3 0.41 -18.40 6.65
C ARG A 3 -0.31 -18.53 5.28
N GLY A 4 -1.46 -19.21 5.26
CA GLY A 4 -2.28 -19.35 4.04
C GLY A 4 -2.80 -18.02 3.50
N MET A 5 -3.20 -17.09 4.37
CA MET A 5 -3.74 -15.79 3.95
C MET A 5 -2.69 -14.92 3.24
N ARG A 6 -1.43 -14.93 3.71
CA ARG A 6 -0.32 -14.23 3.05
C ARG A 6 -0.05 -14.79 1.66
N THR A 7 -0.04 -16.12 1.52
CA THR A 7 0.13 -16.77 0.21
C THR A 7 -1.02 -16.41 -0.74
N THR A 8 -2.27 -16.44 -0.27
CA THR A 8 -3.42 -16.07 -1.09
C THR A 8 -3.36 -14.62 -1.56
N ILE A 9 -3.05 -13.67 -0.66
CA ILE A 9 -2.89 -12.25 -1.02
C ILE A 9 -1.75 -12.07 -2.03
N GLY A 10 -0.59 -12.71 -1.79
CA GLY A 10 0.55 -12.64 -2.69
C GLY A 10 0.22 -13.13 -4.11
N LEU A 11 -0.50 -14.25 -4.23
CA LEU A 11 -0.95 -14.77 -5.53
C LEU A 11 -1.99 -13.85 -6.18
N PHE A 12 -2.95 -13.35 -5.40
CA PHE A 12 -3.99 -12.44 -5.89
C PHE A 12 -3.41 -11.13 -6.42
N VAL A 13 -2.30 -10.65 -5.87
CA VAL A 13 -1.60 -9.45 -6.38
C VAL A 13 -0.68 -9.79 -7.56
N ALA A 14 0.11 -10.86 -7.46
CA ALA A 14 1.14 -11.17 -8.47
C ALA A 14 0.56 -11.63 -9.81
N ILE A 15 -0.51 -12.46 -9.79
CA ILE A 15 -1.06 -13.05 -11.01
C ILE A 15 -1.64 -11.98 -11.95
N PRO A 16 -2.51 -11.05 -11.51
CA PRO A 16 -3.03 -10.00 -12.39
C PRO A 16 -1.93 -9.09 -12.95
N LEU A 17 -0.93 -8.73 -12.14
CA LEU A 17 0.19 -7.90 -12.59
C LEU A 17 1.00 -8.60 -13.68
N LEU A 18 1.33 -9.88 -13.48
CA LEU A 18 2.02 -10.67 -14.49
C LEU A 18 1.17 -10.80 -15.77
N ALA A 19 -0.13 -11.04 -15.64
CA ALA A 19 -1.05 -11.14 -16.77
C ALA A 19 -1.07 -9.83 -17.59
N VAL A 20 -1.12 -8.67 -16.94
CA VAL A 20 -1.04 -7.37 -17.63
C VAL A 20 0.30 -7.22 -18.35
N VAL A 21 1.43 -7.49 -17.70
CA VAL A 21 2.76 -7.39 -18.31
C VAL A 21 2.86 -8.27 -19.56
N LEU A 22 2.38 -9.51 -19.48
CA LEU A 22 2.39 -10.45 -20.60
C LEU A 22 1.40 -10.07 -21.71
N ALA A 23 0.31 -9.35 -21.39
CA ALA A 23 -0.67 -8.89 -22.37
C ALA A 23 -0.20 -7.69 -23.19
N ILE A 24 0.72 -6.87 -22.66
CA ILE A 24 1.20 -5.64 -23.33
C ILE A 24 1.63 -5.89 -24.78
N PRO A 25 2.54 -6.84 -25.11
CA PRO A 25 3.01 -7.02 -26.48
C PRO A 25 1.92 -7.40 -27.49
N VAL A 26 0.84 -8.04 -27.03
CA VAL A 26 -0.25 -8.55 -27.89
C VAL A 26 -1.39 -7.53 -28.00
N ALA A 27 -1.64 -6.76 -26.94
CA ALA A 27 -2.75 -5.79 -26.89
C ALA A 27 -2.36 -4.37 -27.34
N TRP A 28 -1.06 -4.08 -27.49
CA TRP A 28 -0.55 -2.75 -27.83
C TRP A 28 -0.94 -2.29 -29.25
N GLY A 29 -1.37 -1.03 -29.39
CA GLY A 29 -1.80 -0.46 -30.66
C GLY A 29 -3.24 -0.80 -31.05
N GLY A 30 -3.97 -1.49 -30.17
CA GLY A 30 -5.40 -1.76 -30.29
C GLY A 30 -6.11 -1.54 -28.96
N TRP A 31 -6.03 -2.53 -28.07
CA TRP A 31 -6.72 -2.49 -26.77
C TRP A 31 -5.93 -1.72 -25.70
N LEU A 32 -4.61 -1.63 -25.86
CA LEU A 32 -3.74 -0.79 -25.04
C LEU A 32 -3.06 0.27 -25.90
N SER A 33 -2.93 1.45 -25.33
CA SER A 33 -2.39 2.64 -25.98
C SER A 33 -1.66 3.52 -24.98
N TRP A 34 -1.06 4.60 -25.49
CA TRP A 34 -0.48 5.63 -24.64
C TRP A 34 -1.50 6.31 -23.71
N THR A 35 -2.79 6.33 -24.08
CA THR A 35 -3.86 6.84 -23.20
C THR A 35 -3.92 6.04 -21.91
N ASP A 36 -3.79 4.72 -21.98
CA ASP A 36 -3.84 3.83 -20.80
C ASP A 36 -2.63 4.04 -19.89
N VAL A 37 -1.45 4.32 -20.46
CA VAL A 37 -0.25 4.68 -19.71
C VAL A 37 -0.46 6.00 -18.95
N ILE A 38 -1.04 7.00 -19.60
CA ILE A 38 -1.34 8.30 -18.98
C ILE A 38 -2.37 8.12 -17.86
N LEU A 39 -3.44 7.37 -18.10
CA LEU A 39 -4.44 7.07 -17.09
C LEU A 39 -3.82 6.34 -15.89
N ALA A 40 -3.00 5.32 -16.14
CA ALA A 40 -2.28 4.60 -15.08
C ALA A 40 -1.42 5.55 -14.23
N LEU A 41 -0.68 6.47 -14.85
CA LEU A 41 0.14 7.46 -14.14
C LEU A 41 -0.73 8.44 -13.32
N VAL A 42 -1.82 8.94 -13.90
CA VAL A 42 -2.73 9.86 -13.21
C VAL A 42 -3.36 9.17 -11.99
N PHE A 43 -3.90 7.97 -12.15
CA PHE A 43 -4.47 7.22 -11.04
C PHE A 43 -3.42 6.80 -10.01
N TYR A 44 -2.18 6.52 -10.42
CA TYR A 44 -1.07 6.29 -9.50
C TYR A 44 -0.83 7.52 -8.62
N VAL A 45 -0.76 8.72 -9.20
CA VAL A 45 -0.56 9.96 -8.44
C VAL A 45 -1.73 10.24 -7.51
N ILE A 46 -2.97 10.00 -7.95
CA ILE A 46 -4.17 10.16 -7.10
C ILE A 46 -4.11 9.20 -5.91
N ALA A 47 -3.84 7.92 -6.14
CA ALA A 47 -3.75 6.91 -5.09
C ALA A 47 -2.61 7.20 -4.10
N ALA A 48 -1.41 7.52 -4.62
CA ALA A 48 -0.25 7.87 -3.82
C ALA A 48 -0.49 9.15 -3.00
N GLY A 49 -1.11 10.17 -3.60
CA GLY A 49 -1.54 11.38 -2.91
C GLY A 49 -2.57 11.10 -1.82
N GLY A 50 -3.55 10.22 -2.08
CA GLY A 50 -4.55 9.79 -1.12
C GLY A 50 -3.95 9.09 0.10
N ILE A 51 -2.96 8.22 -0.08
CA ILE A 51 -2.23 7.60 1.03
C ILE A 51 -1.35 8.63 1.77
N THR A 52 -0.52 9.37 1.05
CA THR A 52 0.49 10.24 1.66
C THR A 52 -0.09 11.50 2.31
N VAL A 53 -1.05 12.16 1.65
CA VAL A 53 -1.69 13.38 2.15
C VAL A 53 -2.93 13.03 2.98
N GLY A 54 -3.73 12.07 2.52
CA GLY A 54 -4.94 11.63 3.21
C GLY A 54 -4.65 10.74 4.40
N PHE A 55 -4.44 9.44 4.16
CA PHE A 55 -4.34 8.45 5.23
C PHE A 55 -3.23 8.79 6.23
N HIS A 56 -2.04 9.14 5.74
CA HIS A 56 -0.89 9.43 6.56
C HIS A 56 -0.96 10.80 7.25
N ARG A 57 -0.94 11.91 6.51
CA ARG A 57 -0.83 13.26 7.12
C ARG A 57 -2.14 13.73 7.74
N HIS A 58 -3.27 13.56 7.05
CA HIS A 58 -4.55 14.06 7.52
C HIS A 58 -5.17 13.16 8.61
N PHE A 59 -5.39 11.88 8.31
CA PHE A 59 -6.15 10.98 9.19
C PHE A 59 -5.30 10.41 10.32
N THR A 60 -4.06 10.01 10.05
CA THR A 60 -3.19 9.46 11.10
C THR A 60 -2.60 10.55 11.99
N HIS A 61 -1.90 11.52 11.41
CA HIS A 61 -1.12 12.52 12.16
C HIS A 61 -1.86 13.83 12.46
N GLY A 62 -3.02 14.07 11.83
CA GLY A 62 -3.78 15.31 12.04
C GLY A 62 -3.01 16.57 11.68
N SER A 63 -2.05 16.49 10.73
CA SER A 63 -1.10 17.57 10.41
C SER A 63 -1.76 18.83 9.87
N PHE A 64 -3.01 18.75 9.41
CA PHE A 64 -3.80 19.89 8.96
C PHE A 64 -5.31 19.63 9.13
N LYS A 65 -6.08 20.71 9.25
CA LYS A 65 -7.55 20.67 9.17
C LYS A 65 -7.98 20.85 7.73
N ALA A 66 -8.99 20.09 7.31
CA ALA A 66 -9.58 20.17 5.99
C ALA A 66 -11.10 20.25 6.12
N PRO A 67 -11.79 20.97 5.20
CA PRO A 67 -13.23 20.91 5.13
C PRO A 67 -13.68 19.51 4.73
N ARG A 68 -14.91 19.13 5.12
CA ARG A 68 -15.43 17.76 4.97
C ARG A 68 -15.26 17.19 3.57
N TRP A 69 -15.48 17.99 2.53
CA TRP A 69 -15.36 17.54 1.14
C TRP A 69 -13.93 17.14 0.79
N VAL A 70 -12.91 17.88 1.25
CA VAL A 70 -11.49 17.52 1.05
C VAL A 70 -11.17 16.23 1.81
N SER A 71 -11.61 16.11 3.07
CA SER A 71 -11.39 14.89 3.85
C SER A 71 -12.00 13.67 3.16
N VAL A 72 -13.24 13.78 2.65
CA VAL A 72 -13.90 12.70 1.91
C VAL A 72 -13.16 12.38 0.61
N SER A 73 -12.74 13.39 -0.16
CA SER A 73 -11.96 13.18 -1.39
C SER A 73 -10.64 12.47 -1.11
N LEU A 74 -9.93 12.85 -0.05
CA LEU A 74 -8.69 12.18 0.38
C LEU A 74 -8.93 10.74 0.84
N ALA A 75 -10.05 10.47 1.53
CA ALA A 75 -10.43 9.12 1.93
C ALA A 75 -10.74 8.22 0.72
N ILE A 76 -11.45 8.75 -0.28
CA ILE A 76 -11.76 8.04 -1.53
C ILE A 76 -10.46 7.78 -2.30
N ALA A 77 -9.63 8.82 -2.51
CA ALA A 77 -8.36 8.69 -3.22
C ALA A 77 -7.40 7.70 -2.54
N GLY A 78 -7.31 7.71 -1.20
CA GLY A 78 -6.48 6.74 -0.48
C GLY A 78 -7.01 5.31 -0.61
N SER A 79 -8.33 5.14 -0.60
CA SER A 79 -8.97 3.83 -0.77
C SER A 79 -8.70 3.18 -2.13
N THR A 80 -8.43 3.96 -3.19
CA THR A 80 -8.07 3.38 -4.50
C THR A 80 -6.70 2.72 -4.51
N ALA A 81 -5.86 2.92 -3.48
CA ALA A 81 -4.56 2.27 -3.35
C ALA A 81 -4.65 0.82 -2.83
N VAL A 82 -5.81 0.38 -2.33
CA VAL A 82 -6.07 -0.99 -1.86
C VAL A 82 -5.09 -1.44 -0.77
N GLN A 83 -4.75 -0.54 0.18
CA GLN A 83 -3.82 -0.82 1.29
C GLN A 83 -4.55 -1.19 2.61
N GLY A 84 -5.74 -1.79 2.51
CA GLY A 84 -6.63 -2.03 3.66
C GLY A 84 -7.62 -0.87 3.89
N SER A 85 -8.49 -1.02 4.89
CA SER A 85 -9.45 0.04 5.23
C SER A 85 -8.75 1.24 5.84
N LEU A 86 -9.37 2.43 5.74
CA LEU A 86 -8.83 3.66 6.32
C LEU A 86 -8.56 3.51 7.83
N GLU A 87 -9.49 2.90 8.57
CA GLU A 87 -9.38 2.70 10.01
C GLU A 87 -8.22 1.76 10.35
N GLN A 88 -8.10 0.65 9.61
CA GLN A 88 -7.02 -0.32 9.80
C GLN A 88 -5.67 0.35 9.52
N TRP A 89 -5.54 1.04 8.39
CA TRP A 89 -4.29 1.70 8.01
C TRP A 89 -3.86 2.73 9.05
N VAL A 90 -4.80 3.55 9.53
CA VAL A 90 -4.52 4.55 10.59
C VAL A 90 -4.09 3.88 11.89
N ALA A 91 -4.78 2.81 12.31
CA ALA A 91 -4.44 2.08 13.53
C ALA A 91 -3.05 1.44 13.44
N ASP A 92 -2.76 0.75 12.34
CA ASP A 92 -1.48 0.10 12.10
C ASP A 92 -0.34 1.12 12.01
N HIS A 93 -0.55 2.25 11.33
CA HIS A 93 0.46 3.31 11.20
C HIS A 93 0.75 4.00 12.54
N ARG A 94 -0.28 4.27 13.36
CA ARG A 94 -0.09 4.81 14.73
C ARG A 94 0.64 3.82 15.61
N ARG A 95 0.32 2.53 15.50
CA ARG A 95 0.99 1.47 16.25
C ARG A 95 2.45 1.34 15.85
N HIS A 96 2.75 1.42 14.56
CA HIS A 96 4.13 1.46 14.04
C HIS A 96 4.91 2.63 14.65
N HIS A 97 4.38 3.86 14.64
CA HIS A 97 5.06 4.99 15.29
C HIS A 97 5.24 4.82 16.80
N ALA A 98 4.24 4.27 17.50
CA ALA A 98 4.29 4.10 18.95
C ALA A 98 5.23 2.99 19.42
N ARG A 99 5.52 2.00 18.55
CA ARG A 99 6.28 0.79 18.86
C ARG A 99 7.37 0.51 17.83
N SER A 100 7.88 1.54 17.17
CA SER A 100 8.79 1.39 16.04
C SER A 100 10.00 0.54 16.42
N ASP A 101 10.27 -0.49 15.62
CA ASP A 101 11.36 -1.45 15.85
C ASP A 101 11.27 -2.27 17.15
N GLU A 102 10.17 -2.16 17.91
CA GLU A 102 9.91 -2.91 19.13
C GLU A 102 8.89 -4.04 18.90
N GLU A 103 8.74 -4.92 19.91
CA GLU A 103 7.68 -5.92 19.91
C GLU A 103 6.31 -5.22 19.82
N GLY A 104 5.52 -5.66 18.85
CA GLY A 104 4.24 -5.09 18.53
C GLY A 104 4.25 -4.10 17.36
N ASP A 105 5.38 -3.72 16.78
CA ASP A 105 5.40 -3.04 15.47
C ASP A 105 4.81 -3.97 14.37
N PRO A 106 3.74 -3.55 13.65
CA PRO A 106 3.18 -4.37 12.58
C PRO A 106 4.18 -4.65 11.43
N HIS A 107 5.18 -3.79 11.22
CA HIS A 107 6.12 -3.85 10.09
C HIS A 107 7.60 -3.77 10.48
N SER A 108 7.98 -4.18 11.71
CA SER A 108 9.39 -4.15 12.12
C SER A 108 10.27 -5.15 11.34
N PRO A 109 11.40 -4.70 10.76
CA PRO A 109 12.38 -5.58 10.14
C PRO A 109 13.19 -6.38 11.17
N TRP A 110 13.11 -6.02 12.46
CA TRP A 110 13.83 -6.67 13.56
C TRP A 110 13.05 -7.80 14.23
N ARG A 111 11.81 -8.05 13.78
CA ARG A 111 10.88 -9.04 14.34
C ARG A 111 11.49 -10.43 14.63
N TYR A 112 12.46 -10.88 13.84
CA TYR A 112 13.06 -12.22 13.96
C TYR A 112 14.47 -12.23 14.57
N GLY A 113 14.97 -11.09 15.06
CA GLY A 113 16.31 -10.92 15.63
C GLY A 113 17.28 -10.15 14.74
N THR A 114 18.53 -10.06 15.17
CA THR A 114 19.55 -9.12 14.62
C THR A 114 20.56 -9.76 13.67
N THR A 115 20.52 -11.09 13.46
CA THR A 115 21.40 -11.73 12.48
C THR A 115 21.02 -11.34 11.05
N LYS A 116 21.97 -11.35 10.11
CA LYS A 116 21.70 -11.01 8.69
C LYS A 116 20.53 -11.80 8.10
N ARG A 117 20.42 -13.09 8.43
CA ARG A 117 19.30 -13.94 7.98
C ARG A 117 17.97 -13.55 8.63
N ALA A 118 17.99 -13.20 9.92
CA ALA A 118 16.81 -12.74 10.65
C ALA A 118 16.29 -11.41 10.09
N VAL A 119 17.18 -10.43 9.87
CA VAL A 119 16.82 -9.14 9.29
C VAL A 119 16.32 -9.30 7.85
N ALA A 120 16.95 -10.14 7.03
CA ALA A 120 16.45 -10.43 5.68
C ALA A 120 15.02 -11.00 5.71
N LYS A 121 14.74 -11.94 6.61
CA LYS A 121 13.39 -12.48 6.81
C LYS A 121 12.43 -11.40 7.35
N GLY A 122 12.90 -10.53 8.23
CA GLY A 122 12.13 -9.43 8.80
C GLY A 122 11.78 -8.37 7.76
N LEU A 123 12.70 -8.04 6.85
CA LEU A 123 12.45 -7.15 5.72
C LEU A 123 11.34 -7.68 4.81
N VAL A 124 11.36 -8.99 4.50
CA VAL A 124 10.26 -9.62 3.75
C VAL A 124 8.95 -9.51 4.51
N TYR A 125 8.96 -9.74 5.83
CA TYR A 125 7.77 -9.59 6.67
C TYR A 125 7.25 -8.14 6.73
N ALA A 126 8.15 -7.15 6.74
CA ALA A 126 7.81 -5.74 6.81
C ALA A 126 7.14 -5.23 5.52
N HIS A 127 7.51 -5.79 4.36
CA HIS A 127 7.06 -5.35 3.04
C HIS A 127 5.86 -6.16 2.48
N VAL A 128 5.50 -7.31 3.07
CA VAL A 128 4.52 -8.27 2.52
C VAL A 128 3.47 -8.69 3.55
#